data_AF-A0A6I4UE10-F1
#
_entry.id   AF-A0A6I4UE10-F1
#
_cell.length_a   1.000
_cell.length_b   1.000
_cell.length_c   1.000
_cell.angle_alpha   90.00
_cell.angle_beta   90.00
_cell.angle_gamma   90.00
#
_symmetry.space_group_name_H-M   'P 1'
#
loop_
_entity.id
_entity.type
_entity.pdbx_description
1 polymer ?
#
loop_
_entity_poly.entity_id
_entity_poly.type
_entity_poly.pdbx_seq_one_letter_code
_entity_poly.pdbx_strand_id
1 'polypeptide(L)' 'MISFAGKWFAPDFPFMNRMLAVFLVTLALAVIVSLVLPARTDQNRTVTADVDYRTSTGFNIAGLGVILILAALYATWW' A
#
# COMPACT_ATOMS: atom_id res chain seq x y z
N MET A 1 18.07 -4.57 -3.72
CA MET A 1 19.35 -4.11 -3.12
C MET A 1 19.18 -3.10 -1.98
N ILE A 2 18.04 -2.40 -1.84
CA ILE A 2 17.78 -1.45 -0.73
C ILE A 2 17.56 -2.16 0.63
N SER A 3 16.97 -3.36 0.65
CA SER A 3 16.73 -4.13 1.88
C SER A 3 18.01 -4.57 2.61
N PHE A 4 19.10 -4.84 1.88
CA PHE A 4 20.38 -5.20 2.48
C PHE A 4 21.04 -4.02 3.21
N ALA A 5 20.96 -2.80 2.68
CA ALA A 5 21.55 -1.62 3.30
C ALA A 5 20.91 -1.29 4.66
N GLY A 6 19.59 -1.44 4.79
CA GLY A 6 18.89 -1.22 6.06
C GLY A 6 19.30 -2.17 7.20
N LYS A 7 19.86 -3.35 6.88
CA LYS A 7 20.39 -4.29 7.88
C LYS A 7 21.67 -3.79 8.54
N TRP A 8 22.49 -3.01 7.83
CA TRP A 8 23.80 -2.55 8.31
C TRP A 8 23.74 -1.18 9.00
N PHE A 9 22.85 -0.28 8.57
CA PHE A 9 22.79 1.09 9.10
C PHE A 9 21.77 1.30 10.24
N ALA A 10 20.83 0.38 10.46
CA ALA A 10 19.85 0.48 11.54
C ALA A 10 19.49 -0.90 12.12
N PRO A 11 20.46 -1.65 12.70
CA PRO A 11 20.30 -3.05 13.12
C PRO A 11 19.14 -3.29 14.10
N ASP A 12 18.81 -2.29 14.92
CA ASP A 12 17.70 -2.34 15.90
C ASP A 12 16.33 -2.03 15.30
N PHE A 13 16.26 -1.57 14.05
CA PHE A 13 15.00 -1.25 13.40
C PHE A 13 14.23 -2.54 13.02
N PRO A 14 13.01 -2.78 13.55
CA PRO A 14 12.29 -4.03 13.31
C PRO A 14 12.06 -4.32 11.82
N PHE A 15 12.07 -5.60 11.45
CA PHE A 15 11.89 -6.04 10.06
C PHE A 15 10.63 -5.46 9.40
N MET A 16 9.50 -5.46 10.12
CA MET A 16 8.23 -4.91 9.62
C MET A 16 8.36 -3.42 9.26
N ASN A 17 9.05 -2.65 10.09
CA ASN A 17 9.24 -1.22 9.86
C ASN A 17 10.19 -0.97 8.68
N ARG A 18 11.23 -1.81 8.50
CA ARG A 18 12.10 -1.77 7.32
C ARG A 18 11.33 -2.03 6.04
N MET A 19 10.47 -3.04 6.04
CA MET A 19 9.65 -3.38 4.87
C MET A 19 8.79 -2.20 4.43
N LEU A 20 8.07 -1.57 5.38
CA LEU A 20 7.24 -0.39 5.10
C LEU A 20 8.07 0.78 4.56
N ALA A 21 9.23 1.07 5.18
CA ALA A 21 10.10 2.15 4.74
C ALA A 21 10.60 1.93 3.30
N VAL A 22 11.03 0.71 2.96
CA VAL A 22 11.47 0.38 1.60
C VAL A 22 10.33 0.55 0.60
N PHE A 23 9.13 0.04 0.91
CA PHE A 23 7.95 0.21 0.08
C PHE A 23 7.66 1.69 -0.22
N LEU A 24 7.61 2.53 0.82
CA LEU A 24 7.33 3.96 0.68
C LEU A 24 8.41 4.70 -0.13
N VAL A 25 9.69 4.40 0.11
CA VAL A 25 10.80 5.01 -0.66
C VAL A 25 10.70 4.63 -2.13
N THR A 26 10.45 3.36 -2.45
CA THR A 26 10.31 2.93 -3.85
C THR A 26 9.06 3.49 -4.52
N LEU A 27 7.96 3.61 -3.79
CA LEU A 27 6.72 4.23 -4.27
C LEU A 27 6.95 5.71 -4.59
N ALA A 28 7.56 6.45 -3.67
CA ALA A 28 7.86 7.86 -3.86
C ALA A 28 8.78 8.08 -5.08
N LEU A 29 9.84 7.28 -5.22
CA LEU A 29 10.72 7.35 -6.38
C LEU A 29 9.98 7.06 -7.69
N ALA A 30 9.13 6.03 -7.73
CA ALA A 30 8.34 5.70 -8.90
C ALA A 30 7.39 6.84 -9.30
N VAL A 31 6.71 7.44 -8.32
CA VAL A 31 5.83 8.61 -8.53
C VAL A 31 6.63 9.80 -9.05
N ILE A 32 7.74 10.14 -8.41
CA ILE A 32 8.58 11.28 -8.81
C ILE A 32 9.07 11.10 -10.24
N VAL A 33 9.63 9.93 -10.57
CA VAL A 33 10.12 9.66 -11.93
C VAL A 33 8.98 9.69 -12.95
N SER A 34 7.81 9.14 -12.61
CA SER A 34 6.62 9.16 -13.49
C SER A 34 6.07 10.57 -13.75
N LEU A 35 6.27 11.52 -12.83
CA LEU A 35 5.81 12.90 -12.98
C LEU A 35 6.85 13.78 -13.68
N VAL A 36 8.14 13.54 -13.44
CA VAL A 36 9.24 14.32 -14.03
C VAL A 36 9.49 13.92 -15.47
N LEU A 37 9.38 12.64 -15.81
CA LEU A 37 9.68 12.15 -17.14
C LEU A 37 8.43 12.24 -18.04
N PRO A 38 8.54 12.78 -19.26
CA PRO A 38 7.39 12.91 -20.16
C PRO A 38 6.82 11.52 -20.46
N ALA A 39 5.49 11.41 -20.32
CA ALA A 39 4.77 10.20 -20.67
C ALA A 39 4.97 9.90 -22.16
N ARG A 40 5.37 8.66 -22.48
CA ARG A 40 5.41 8.20 -23.87
C ARG A 40 3.98 8.09 -24.37
N THR A 41 3.66 8.85 -25.42
CA THR A 41 2.32 8.96 -26.05
C THR A 41 1.61 7.61 -26.27
N ASP A 42 2.34 6.52 -26.50
CA ASP A 42 1.78 5.19 -26.78
C ASP A 42 1.54 4.28 -25.55
N GLN A 43 1.86 4.73 -24.32
CA GLN A 43 1.85 3.85 -23.14
C GLN A 43 0.57 3.90 -22.30
N ASN A 44 -0.34 4.84 -22.53
CA ASN A 44 -1.56 4.93 -21.73
C ASN A 44 -2.64 3.97 -22.26
N ARG A 45 -2.45 2.66 -22.03
CA ARG A 45 -3.37 1.61 -22.51
C ARG A 45 -4.39 1.17 -21.45
N THR A 46 -4.31 1.69 -20.22
CA THR A 46 -5.22 1.34 -19.13
C THR A 46 -6.14 2.50 -18.80
N VAL A 47 -7.28 2.57 -19.50
CA VAL A 47 -8.38 3.48 -19.14
C VAL A 47 -9.13 2.86 -17.96
N THR A 48 -8.69 3.15 -16.74
CA THR A 48 -9.36 2.67 -15.51
C THR A 48 -10.61 3.49 -15.18
N ALA A 49 -10.87 4.58 -15.90
CA ALA A 49 -12.02 5.44 -15.68
C ALA A 49 -13.38 4.73 -15.85
N ASP A 50 -13.40 3.60 -16.57
CA ASP A 50 -14.59 2.79 -16.80
C ASP A 50 -14.68 1.57 -15.86
N VAL A 51 -13.76 1.44 -14.91
CA VAL A 51 -13.77 0.32 -13.94
C VAL A 51 -14.65 0.70 -12.76
N ASP A 52 -15.82 0.07 -12.66
CA ASP A 52 -16.68 0.17 -11.48
C ASP A 52 -16.18 -0.76 -10.36
N TYR A 53 -15.86 -0.19 -9.21
CA TYR A 53 -15.43 -0.91 -8.00
C TYR A 53 -16.56 -1.08 -6.97
N ARG A 54 -17.82 -0.80 -7.35
CA ARG A 54 -18.96 -1.00 -6.46
C ARG A 54 -19.10 -2.47 -6.05
N THR A 55 -19.22 -2.66 -4.76
CA THR A 55 -19.48 -3.94 -4.11
C THR A 55 -20.96 -4.04 -3.73
N SER A 56 -21.48 -5.27 -3.59
CA SER A 56 -22.87 -5.48 -3.17
C SER A 56 -23.09 -5.01 -1.73
N THR A 57 -24.33 -4.62 -1.41
CA THR A 57 -24.71 -4.21 -0.05
C THR A 57 -24.40 -5.31 0.98
N GLY A 58 -24.65 -6.58 0.62
CA GLY A 58 -24.32 -7.72 1.49
C GLY A 58 -22.82 -7.85 1.77
N PHE A 59 -21.96 -7.65 0.75
CA PHE A 59 -20.51 -7.63 0.93
C PHE A 59 -20.06 -6.51 1.87
N ASN A 60 -20.63 -5.31 1.72
CA ASN A 60 -20.28 -4.16 2.56
C ASN A 60 -20.70 -4.34 4.02
N ILE A 61 -21.89 -4.89 4.27
CA ILE A 61 -22.36 -5.20 5.62
C ILE A 61 -21.44 -6.25 6.27
N ALA A 62 -21.10 -7.31 5.53
CA ALA A 62 -20.19 -8.35 6.02
C ALA A 62 -18.79 -7.79 6.32
N GLY A 63 -18.24 -6.95 5.41
CA GLY A 63 -16.96 -6.29 5.60
C GLY A 63 -16.93 -5.38 6.84
N LEU A 64 -17.99 -4.59 7.06
CA LEU A 64 -18.15 -3.79 8.26
C LEU A 64 -18.20 -4.65 9.53
N GLY A 65 -18.88 -5.80 9.47
CA GLY A 65 -18.90 -6.79 10.56
C GLY A 65 -17.48 -7.26 10.94
N VAL A 66 -16.65 -7.62 9.96
CA VAL A 66 -15.26 -8.03 10.20
C VAL A 66 -14.45 -6.90 10.83
N ILE A 67 -14.59 -5.67 10.33
CA ILE A 67 -13.90 -4.49 10.90
C ILE A 67 -14.28 -4.29 12.37
N LEU A 68 -15.58 -4.36 12.70
CA LEU A 68 -16.07 -4.17 14.07
C LEU A 68 -15.60 -5.28 15.01
N ILE A 69 -15.59 -6.53 14.55
CA ILE A 69 -15.06 -7.67 15.33
C ILE A 69 -13.58 -7.44 15.62
N LEU A 70 -12.76 -7.12 14.62
CA LEU A 70 -11.34 -6.85 14.81
C LEU A 70 -11.11 -5.66 15.76
N ALA A 71 -11.88 -4.58 15.60
CA ALA A 71 -11.79 -3.41 16.47
C ALA A 71 -12.13 -3.76 17.92
N ALA A 72 -13.20 -4.53 18.16
CA ALA A 72 -13.56 -4.98 19.49
C ALA A 72 -12.45 -5.86 20.10
N LEU A 73 -11.95 -6.84 19.35
CA LEU A 73 -10.88 -7.72 19.81
C LEU A 73 -9.62 -6.92 20.21
N TYR A 74 -9.18 -6.00 19.37
CA TYR A 74 -8.02 -5.16 19.65
C TYR A 74 -8.30 -4.07 20.69
N ALA A 75 -9.54 -3.68 20.95
CA ALA A 75 -9.86 -2.71 22.01
C ALA A 75 -9.93 -3.35 23.40
N THR A 76 -10.29 -4.63 23.50
CA THR A 76 -10.48 -5.32 24.79
C THR A 76 -9.26 -6.10 25.27
N TRP A 77 -8.42 -6.62 24.36
CA TRP A 77 -7.30 -7.51 24.70
C TRP A 77 -5.92 -6.98 24.31
N TRP A 78 -5.84 -5.76 23.79
CA TRP A 78 -4.58 -5.03 23.61
C TRP A 78 -4.33 -4.12 24.81
#